data_AF-A0A9R0WW36-F1
#
_entry.id   AF-A0A9R0WW36-F1
#
_cell.length_a   1.000
_cell.length_b   1.000
_cell.length_c   1.000
_cell.angle_alpha   90.00
_cell.angle_beta   90.00
_cell.angle_gamma   90.00
#
_symmetry.space_group_name_H-M   'P 1'
#
loop_
_entity.id
_entity.type
_entity.pdbx_description
1 polymer ?
#
loop_
_entity_poly.entity_id
_entity_poly.type
_entity_poly.pdbx_seq_one_letter_code
_entity_poly.pdbx_strand_id
1 'polypeptide(L)'
;MELGLASSRGPAGPSLAVAGRRPRPSLSPPLPCPLSLQIQTRGYSMPTLHHKAHTTVGCQASVAAKYMETPDIVDLDWENLGFGLVDTDFMYMAKCGTDGNFSSGEIVPFGPIALSPSAGVLNYGQGLFEGLKAYRKTDGSVLLFRPEENAIRMKNGSDRMCMPAPTVEQFVDAVKQTVLANKRWVPPTGKGSLYIRPLLIGSGAILGLAPAPEYTFLIYVSPVGNYFKEGLAPINLIIEDNFHRAAPGGTGGVKTIGNYASVLKAQRTAKDKGYSDVLYLDAVHNKYLEEVSSCNIFVVKV
;
A
#
# COMPACT_ATOMS: atom_id res chain seq x y z
N MET A 1 16.48 1.34 63.29
CA MET A 1 15.74 2.03 64.37
C MET A 1 14.36 2.30 63.81
N GLU A 2 13.45 1.35 63.98
CA GLU A 2 12.41 1.29 65.04
C GLU A 2 11.41 2.44 64.90
N LEU A 3 10.09 2.35 65.04
CA LEU A 3 9.00 1.38 65.29
C LEU A 3 7.75 2.30 65.19
N GLY A 4 6.50 1.93 64.91
CA GLY A 4 5.83 0.64 64.90
C GLY A 4 4.35 0.82 64.48
N LEU A 5 3.68 -0.33 64.35
CA LEU A 5 2.25 -0.52 64.10
C LEU A 5 1.39 -0.21 65.34
N ALA A 6 0.09 0.07 65.14
CA ALA A 6 -0.98 -0.62 65.86
C ALA A 6 -2.37 -0.43 65.22
N SER A 7 -3.16 -1.51 65.25
CA SER A 7 -4.52 -1.71 64.72
C SER A 7 -5.59 -1.76 65.82
N SER A 8 -6.89 -1.65 65.47
CA SER A 8 -8.06 -2.47 65.89
C SER A 8 -9.37 -1.64 65.84
N ARG A 9 -10.40 -1.98 65.03
CA ARG A 9 -11.52 -2.96 65.15
C ARG A 9 -12.67 -2.59 66.14
N GLY A 10 -13.83 -2.20 65.55
CA GLY A 10 -15.25 -2.56 65.88
C GLY A 10 -15.85 -2.22 67.27
N PRO A 11 -17.20 -2.20 67.47
CA PRO A 11 -18.21 -3.05 66.79
C PRO A 11 -19.61 -2.43 66.45
N ALA A 12 -20.36 -3.21 65.64
CA ALA A 12 -21.82 -3.49 65.54
C ALA A 12 -22.94 -2.44 65.84
N GLY A 13 -23.94 -2.39 64.94
CA GLY A 13 -25.20 -1.61 65.02
C GLY A 13 -26.40 -2.31 65.71
N PRO A 14 -27.62 -1.76 65.56
CA PRO A 14 -28.77 -2.50 64.94
C PRO A 14 -29.65 -1.58 64.04
N SER A 15 -30.13 -2.00 62.85
CA SER A 15 -31.37 -2.75 62.51
C SER A 15 -32.61 -1.90 62.11
N LEU A 16 -32.94 -1.99 60.81
CA LEU A 16 -34.25 -2.13 60.11
C LEU A 16 -35.48 -1.22 60.40
N ALA A 17 -35.93 -0.54 59.33
CA ALA A 17 -37.34 -0.28 58.98
C ALA A 17 -37.48 -0.17 57.43
N VAL A 18 -37.94 -1.22 56.74
CA VAL A 18 -39.28 -1.43 56.14
C VAL A 18 -39.71 -0.46 55.02
N ALA A 19 -39.60 -0.99 53.80
CA ALA A 19 -40.50 -0.92 52.63
C ALA A 19 -41.46 0.28 52.42
N GLY A 20 -41.17 1.06 51.38
CA GLY A 20 -42.15 1.88 50.65
C GLY A 20 -42.22 1.46 49.18
N ARG A 21 -43.30 0.76 48.80
CA ARG A 21 -43.62 0.40 47.40
C ARG A 21 -43.98 1.64 46.60
N ARG A 22 -43.34 1.86 45.44
CA ARG A 22 -43.86 2.77 44.40
C ARG A 22 -44.84 2.01 43.49
N PRO A 23 -46.01 2.57 43.14
CA PRO A 23 -46.96 1.92 42.25
C PRO A 23 -46.49 1.99 40.79
N ARG A 24 -46.52 0.86 40.09
CA ARG A 24 -46.44 0.82 38.62
C ARG A 24 -47.83 1.10 38.04
N PRO A 25 -47.98 2.02 37.08
CA PRO A 25 -49.25 2.23 36.41
C PRO A 25 -49.53 1.12 35.39
N SER A 26 -50.82 0.80 35.28
CA SER A 26 -51.43 -0.28 34.50
C SER A 26 -51.45 -0.01 32.98
N LEU A 27 -51.35 -1.13 32.24
CA LEU A 27 -51.43 -1.26 30.79
C LEU A 27 -52.72 -0.64 30.19
N SER A 28 -52.54 0.06 29.07
CA SER A 28 -53.61 0.49 28.14
C SER A 28 -53.28 -0.05 26.72
N PRO A 29 -54.28 -0.27 25.85
CA PRO A 29 -54.23 -1.22 24.73
C PRO A 29 -53.53 -0.67 23.46
N PRO A 30 -53.22 -1.53 22.46
CA PRO A 30 -52.46 -1.10 21.29
C PRO A 30 -53.36 -0.40 20.26
N LEU A 31 -52.80 0.62 19.60
CA LEU A 31 -53.36 1.31 18.44
C LEU A 31 -52.28 1.41 17.33
N PRO A 32 -52.69 1.60 16.05
CA PRO A 32 -52.29 0.70 14.98
C PRO A 32 -51.13 1.20 14.09
N CYS A 33 -50.44 0.25 13.46
CA CYS A 33 -49.65 0.47 12.23
C CYS A 33 -50.52 1.15 11.14
N PRO A 34 -49.97 2.08 10.35
CA PRO A 34 -49.41 1.63 9.06
C PRO A 34 -48.25 2.48 8.52
N LEU A 35 -47.34 1.85 7.79
CA LEU A 35 -46.73 2.39 6.56
C LEU A 35 -46.18 1.19 5.79
N SER A 36 -47.02 0.67 4.89
CA SER A 36 -46.66 -0.39 3.95
C SER A 36 -45.80 0.22 2.84
N LEU A 37 -44.52 -0.15 2.76
CA LEU A 37 -43.77 -0.03 1.51
C LEU A 37 -44.24 -1.15 0.58
N GLN A 38 -44.99 -0.80 -0.46
CA GLN A 38 -45.32 -1.71 -1.55
C GLN A 38 -44.08 -1.88 -2.45
N ILE A 39 -43.42 -3.02 -2.35
CA ILE A 39 -42.45 -3.48 -3.35
C ILE A 39 -43.26 -4.10 -4.50
N GLN A 40 -43.32 -3.40 -5.64
CA GLN A 40 -43.82 -3.99 -6.89
C GLN A 40 -42.77 -4.98 -7.42
N THR A 41 -43.01 -6.27 -7.23
CA THR A 41 -42.35 -7.32 -8.01
C THR A 41 -42.98 -7.36 -9.40
N ARG A 42 -42.43 -6.59 -10.34
CA ARG A 42 -42.65 -6.86 -11.77
C ARG A 42 -41.90 -8.15 -12.12
N GLY A 43 -42.65 -9.25 -12.21
CA GLY A 43 -42.17 -10.49 -12.79
C GLY A 43 -41.81 -10.28 -14.26
N TYR A 44 -40.52 -10.28 -14.57
CA TYR A 44 -40.06 -10.39 -15.94
C TYR A 44 -40.03 -11.87 -16.31
N SER A 45 -40.97 -12.26 -17.18
CA SER A 45 -40.97 -13.54 -17.88
C SER A 45 -39.87 -13.51 -18.94
N MET A 46 -38.95 -14.47 -18.89
CA MET A 46 -37.91 -14.68 -19.91
C MET A 46 -38.52 -15.39 -21.12
N PRO A 47 -38.40 -14.87 -22.34
CA PRO A 47 -38.72 -15.64 -23.54
C PRO A 47 -37.55 -16.56 -23.91
N THR A 48 -37.86 -17.83 -24.10
CA THR A 48 -36.99 -18.83 -24.72
C THR A 48 -36.75 -18.49 -26.19
N LEU A 49 -35.49 -18.43 -26.60
CA LEU A 49 -35.08 -18.31 -28.00
C LEU A 49 -34.26 -19.54 -28.40
N HIS A 50 -34.85 -20.34 -29.28
CA HIS A 50 -34.18 -21.36 -30.07
C HIS A 50 -33.62 -20.76 -31.35
N HIS A 51 -32.38 -21.12 -31.69
CA HIS A 51 -31.75 -21.26 -33.03
C HIS A 51 -30.25 -20.94 -32.89
N LYS A 52 -29.30 -21.53 -33.62
CA LYS A 52 -29.19 -22.62 -34.59
C LYS A 52 -27.67 -22.87 -34.69
N ALA A 53 -27.24 -24.11 -34.92
CA ALA A 53 -25.84 -24.41 -35.20
C ALA A 53 -25.37 -23.71 -36.49
N HIS A 54 -24.17 -23.11 -36.45
CA HIS A 54 -23.45 -22.66 -37.64
C HIS A 54 -21.95 -23.00 -37.54
N THR A 55 -21.59 -23.97 -38.36
CA THR A 55 -20.39 -24.15 -39.20
C THR A 55 -19.06 -23.51 -38.78
N THR A 56 -18.07 -24.40 -38.65
CA THR A 56 -16.62 -24.17 -38.62
C THR A 56 -16.16 -23.23 -39.75
N VAL A 57 -15.50 -22.14 -39.39
CA VAL A 57 -14.67 -21.34 -40.31
C VAL A 57 -13.27 -21.30 -39.72
N GLY A 58 -12.33 -21.97 -40.38
CA GLY A 58 -10.91 -21.86 -40.09
C GLY A 58 -10.44 -20.44 -40.41
N CYS A 59 -9.85 -19.77 -39.42
CA CYS A 59 -9.15 -18.51 -39.62
C CYS A 59 -7.66 -18.80 -39.53
N GLN A 60 -7.02 -19.01 -40.69
CA GLN A 60 -5.59 -18.74 -40.83
C GLN A 60 -5.45 -17.24 -41.11
N ALA A 61 -5.09 -16.48 -40.08
CA ALA A 61 -4.62 -15.11 -40.25
C ALA A 61 -3.09 -15.12 -40.05
N SER A 62 -2.40 -14.96 -41.16
CA SER A 62 -0.96 -14.73 -41.24
C SER A 62 -0.57 -13.51 -40.42
N VAL A 63 0.14 -13.74 -39.31
CA VAL A 63 0.84 -12.68 -38.58
C VAL A 63 2.09 -12.31 -39.38
N ALA A 64 1.88 -11.61 -40.49
CA ALA A 64 2.96 -11.07 -41.31
C ALA A 64 3.41 -9.73 -40.73
N ALA A 65 4.54 -9.78 -40.04
CA ALA A 65 5.61 -8.78 -40.04
C ALA A 65 5.21 -7.30 -40.08
N LYS A 66 4.97 -6.72 -38.90
CA LYS A 66 5.35 -5.34 -38.59
C LYS A 66 6.17 -5.31 -37.30
N TYR A 67 7.33 -5.97 -37.33
CA TYR A 67 8.42 -5.60 -36.45
C TYR A 67 8.98 -4.29 -36.98
N MET A 68 8.38 -3.16 -36.57
CA MET A 68 9.14 -1.92 -36.58
C MET A 68 10.25 -2.11 -35.55
N GLU A 69 11.50 -1.89 -35.95
CA GLU A 69 12.65 -1.88 -35.06
C GLU A 69 12.38 -0.88 -33.93
N THR A 70 11.91 -1.36 -32.79
CA THR A 70 11.80 -0.53 -31.60
C THR A 70 13.23 -0.23 -31.17
N PRO A 71 13.63 1.05 -31.06
CA PRO A 71 14.99 1.39 -30.72
C PRO A 71 15.38 0.81 -29.36
N ASP A 72 16.64 0.38 -29.25
CA ASP A 72 17.20 -0.26 -28.04
C ASP A 72 17.12 0.66 -26.80
N ILE A 73 17.03 1.97 -27.01
CA ILE A 73 16.86 3.01 -26.00
C ILE A 73 15.80 3.98 -26.50
N VAL A 74 14.89 4.40 -25.61
CA VAL A 74 13.87 5.41 -25.92
C VAL A 74 14.50 6.77 -26.14
N ASP A 75 13.98 7.52 -27.11
CA ASP A 75 14.32 8.93 -27.30
C ASP A 75 13.63 9.77 -26.21
N LEU A 76 14.38 10.11 -25.17
CA LEU A 76 13.95 10.87 -23.99
C LEU A 76 15.08 11.81 -23.57
N ASP A 77 14.72 12.99 -23.05
CA ASP A 77 15.70 13.90 -22.44
C ASP A 77 16.19 13.34 -21.10
N TRP A 78 17.27 12.56 -21.17
CA TRP A 78 17.86 11.93 -20.00
C TRP A 78 18.61 12.91 -19.07
N GLU A 79 18.97 14.12 -19.54
CA GLU A 79 19.69 15.10 -18.71
C GLU A 79 18.77 15.79 -17.71
N ASN A 80 17.51 16.02 -18.10
CA ASN A 80 16.52 16.74 -17.30
C ASN A 80 15.51 15.81 -16.62
N LEU A 81 15.87 14.53 -16.46
CA LEU A 81 15.01 13.53 -15.85
C LEU A 81 14.86 13.81 -14.35
N GLY A 82 13.63 14.10 -13.92
CA GLY A 82 13.28 14.24 -12.50
C GLY A 82 12.94 12.91 -11.83
N PHE A 83 12.30 12.97 -10.66
CA PHE A 83 11.64 11.83 -10.01
C PHE A 83 10.14 11.90 -10.25
N GLY A 84 9.74 11.71 -11.50
CA GLY A 84 8.34 11.71 -11.95
C GLY A 84 7.94 10.36 -12.54
N LEU A 85 6.63 10.14 -12.66
CA LEU A 85 6.11 9.01 -13.42
C LEU A 85 6.26 9.31 -14.92
N VAL A 86 6.92 8.39 -15.61
CA VAL A 86 6.94 8.28 -17.06
C VAL A 86 6.40 6.89 -17.37
N ASP A 87 5.27 6.85 -18.08
CA ASP A 87 4.62 5.60 -18.44
C ASP A 87 5.54 4.77 -19.35
N THR A 88 5.87 3.56 -18.90
CA THR A 88 6.66 2.59 -19.68
C THR A 88 5.77 1.61 -20.40
N ASP A 89 6.35 0.64 -21.12
CA ASP A 89 5.55 -0.24 -22.00
C ASP A 89 4.77 -1.29 -21.21
N PHE A 90 5.38 -1.86 -20.17
CA PHE A 90 4.83 -3.03 -19.48
C PHE A 90 4.92 -2.93 -17.96
N MET A 91 4.06 -3.70 -17.28
CA MET A 91 4.08 -3.96 -15.85
C MET A 91 3.90 -5.47 -15.60
N TYR A 92 4.34 -5.96 -14.45
CA TYR A 92 4.07 -7.33 -14.00
C TYR A 92 2.85 -7.36 -13.09
N MET A 93 2.03 -8.41 -13.20
CA MET A 93 0.91 -8.67 -12.30
C MET A 93 0.83 -10.15 -11.90
N ALA A 94 0.62 -10.41 -10.62
CA ALA A 94 0.27 -11.72 -10.08
C ALA A 94 -0.88 -11.59 -9.07
N LYS A 95 -1.80 -12.55 -9.09
CA LYS A 95 -2.94 -12.60 -8.18
C LYS A 95 -2.74 -13.70 -7.14
N CYS A 96 -3.25 -13.47 -5.95
CA CYS A 96 -3.34 -14.44 -4.87
C CYS A 96 -4.80 -14.56 -4.44
N GLY A 97 -5.31 -15.78 -4.48
CA GLY A 97 -6.66 -16.11 -4.02
C GLY A 97 -6.68 -16.45 -2.53
N THR A 98 -7.76 -17.11 -2.11
CA THR A 98 -7.98 -17.55 -0.73
C THR A 98 -7.04 -18.67 -0.27
N ASP A 99 -6.35 -19.31 -1.20
CA ASP A 99 -5.36 -20.35 -0.94
C ASP A 99 -4.01 -19.79 -0.45
N GLY A 100 -3.83 -18.47 -0.51
CA GLY A 100 -2.63 -17.78 -0.06
C GLY A 100 -1.44 -17.90 -1.01
N ASN A 101 -1.61 -18.51 -2.18
CA ASN A 101 -0.53 -18.68 -3.16
C ASN A 101 -0.67 -17.67 -4.31
N PHE A 102 0.46 -17.08 -4.69
CA PHE A 102 0.52 -16.24 -5.88
C PHE A 102 0.58 -17.11 -7.15
N SER A 103 -0.20 -16.73 -8.16
CA SER A 103 -0.06 -17.22 -9.53
C SER A 103 1.36 -16.97 -10.07
N SER A 104 1.75 -17.63 -11.16
CA SER A 104 3.02 -17.35 -11.86
C SER A 104 3.19 -15.87 -12.28
N GLY A 105 2.07 -15.18 -12.44
CA GLY A 105 2.00 -13.80 -12.92
C GLY A 105 2.31 -13.66 -14.41
N GLU A 106 2.17 -12.44 -14.89
CA GLU A 106 2.25 -12.10 -16.31
C GLU A 106 2.80 -10.68 -16.51
N ILE A 107 3.55 -10.49 -17.61
CA ILE A 107 3.89 -9.18 -18.14
C ILE A 107 2.71 -8.70 -18.99
N VAL A 108 2.13 -7.57 -18.61
CA VAL A 108 0.99 -6.95 -19.28
C VAL A 108 1.33 -5.51 -19.67
N PRO A 109 0.66 -4.91 -20.66
CA PRO A 109 0.84 -3.49 -20.97
C PRO A 109 0.63 -2.62 -19.72
N PHE A 110 1.48 -1.61 -19.54
CA PHE A 110 1.30 -0.66 -18.46
C PHE A 110 -0.04 0.07 -18.60
N GLY A 111 -0.77 0.22 -17.50
CA GLY A 111 -2.03 0.94 -17.51
C GLY A 111 -2.79 0.87 -16.19
N PRO A 112 -4.01 1.43 -16.17
CA PRO A 112 -4.88 1.39 -15.00
C PRO A 112 -5.21 -0.04 -14.56
N ILE A 113 -5.31 -0.25 -13.24
CA ILE A 113 -5.81 -1.49 -12.66
C ILE A 113 -7.29 -1.34 -12.27
N ALA A 114 -8.08 -2.39 -12.49
CA ALA A 114 -9.46 -2.44 -12.04
C ALA A 114 -9.52 -2.92 -10.59
N LEU A 115 -10.17 -2.15 -9.72
CA LEU A 115 -10.40 -2.50 -8.31
C LEU A 115 -11.88 -2.33 -7.96
N SER A 116 -12.38 -3.23 -7.11
CA SER A 116 -13.68 -3.01 -6.47
C SER A 116 -13.62 -1.75 -5.60
N PRO A 117 -14.66 -0.89 -5.57
CA PRO A 117 -14.74 0.20 -4.60
C PRO A 117 -14.65 -0.27 -3.14
N SER A 118 -15.06 -1.52 -2.87
CA SER A 118 -14.94 -2.16 -1.55
C SER A 118 -13.61 -2.90 -1.33
N ALA A 119 -12.59 -2.69 -2.17
CA ALA A 119 -11.28 -3.32 -1.96
C ALA A 119 -10.67 -2.89 -0.63
N GLY A 120 -10.05 -3.83 0.10
CA GLY A 120 -9.44 -3.58 1.40
C GLY A 120 -8.39 -2.46 1.38
N VAL A 121 -7.60 -2.35 0.30
CA VAL A 121 -6.63 -1.26 0.13
C VAL A 121 -7.28 0.12 0.11
N LEU A 122 -8.45 0.27 -0.51
CA LEU A 122 -9.10 1.57 -0.72
C LEU A 122 -9.77 2.09 0.55
N ASN A 123 -10.27 1.18 1.39
CA ASN A 123 -11.07 1.52 2.57
C ASN A 123 -10.27 1.44 3.87
N TYR A 124 -9.32 0.50 3.97
CA TYR A 124 -8.60 0.19 5.20
C TYR A 124 -7.07 0.27 5.06
N GLY A 125 -6.58 0.74 3.91
CA GLY A 125 -5.15 0.96 3.70
C GLY A 125 -4.29 -0.31 3.74
N GLN A 126 -4.89 -1.49 3.52
CA GLN A 126 -4.17 -2.78 3.53
C GLN A 126 -3.32 -2.93 2.27
N GLY A 127 -2.19 -2.21 2.24
CA GLY A 127 -1.26 -2.19 1.13
C GLY A 127 0.18 -1.92 1.57
N LEU A 128 1.11 -2.52 0.83
CA LEU A 128 2.54 -2.38 0.97
C LEU A 128 3.16 -1.97 -0.36
N PHE A 129 4.33 -1.36 -0.30
CA PHE A 129 5.11 -1.12 -1.49
C PHE A 129 6.60 -1.22 -1.21
N GLU A 130 7.35 -1.43 -2.27
CA GLU A 130 8.80 -1.42 -2.25
C GLU A 130 9.38 -0.38 -3.21
N GLY A 131 10.67 -0.13 -3.09
CA GLY A 131 11.39 0.79 -3.96
C GLY A 131 12.82 0.33 -4.14
N LEU A 132 13.18 0.07 -5.39
CA LEU A 132 14.51 -0.33 -5.80
C LEU A 132 14.80 0.21 -7.20
N LYS A 133 16.03 0.02 -7.68
CA LYS A 133 16.50 0.62 -8.93
C LYS A 133 17.28 -0.38 -9.76
N ALA A 134 17.12 -0.27 -11.07
CA ALA A 134 17.99 -0.90 -12.05
C ALA A 134 18.91 0.14 -12.70
N TYR A 135 20.16 -0.25 -12.94
CA TYR A 135 21.20 0.63 -13.50
C TYR A 135 21.84 -0.01 -14.71
N ARG A 136 22.08 0.78 -15.76
CA ARG A 136 22.84 0.34 -16.94
C ARG A 136 24.33 0.51 -16.70
N LYS A 137 25.09 -0.59 -16.84
CA LYS A 137 26.55 -0.57 -16.87
C LYS A 137 27.09 -0.10 -18.21
N THR A 138 28.38 0.26 -18.22
CA THR A 138 29.13 0.62 -19.43
C THR A 138 29.18 -0.52 -20.47
N ASP A 139 29.11 -1.77 -20.04
CA ASP A 139 29.02 -2.96 -20.90
C ASP A 139 27.61 -3.23 -21.46
N GLY A 140 26.64 -2.35 -21.17
CA GLY A 140 25.24 -2.45 -21.61
C GLY A 140 24.36 -3.40 -20.79
N SER A 141 24.93 -4.17 -19.86
CA SER A 141 24.14 -5.04 -18.97
C SER A 141 23.47 -4.23 -17.84
N VAL A 142 22.43 -4.82 -17.23
CA VAL A 142 21.59 -4.16 -16.23
C VAL A 142 21.85 -4.78 -14.85
N LEU A 143 22.10 -3.92 -13.86
CA LEU A 143 22.32 -4.32 -12.47
C LEU A 143 21.11 -3.98 -11.61
N LEU A 144 20.79 -4.88 -10.69
CA LEU A 144 19.88 -4.67 -9.57
C LEU A 144 20.68 -4.63 -8.28
N PHE A 145 20.34 -3.72 -7.37
CA PHE A 145 21.00 -3.64 -6.07
C PHE A 145 20.13 -4.31 -5.00
N ARG A 146 20.58 -5.47 -4.51
CA ARG A 146 20.00 -6.22 -3.38
C ARG A 146 18.47 -6.40 -3.45
N PRO A 147 17.88 -6.84 -4.58
CA PRO A 147 16.42 -7.02 -4.69
C PRO A 147 15.85 -8.02 -3.67
N GLU A 148 16.66 -8.95 -3.18
CA GLU A 148 16.30 -9.91 -2.14
C GLU A 148 15.93 -9.21 -0.82
N GLU A 149 16.61 -8.12 -0.46
CA GLU A 149 16.34 -7.36 0.78
C GLU A 149 14.99 -6.63 0.70
N ASN A 150 14.66 -6.11 -0.48
CA ASN A 150 13.34 -5.53 -0.74
C ASN A 150 12.24 -6.61 -0.60
N ALA A 151 12.49 -7.82 -1.13
CA ALA A 151 11.56 -8.94 -0.99
C ALA A 151 11.36 -9.36 0.47
N ILE A 152 12.45 -9.49 1.24
CA ILE A 152 12.40 -9.82 2.67
C ILE A 152 11.64 -8.74 3.45
N ARG A 153 11.88 -7.45 3.16
CA ARG A 153 11.17 -6.36 3.81
C ARG A 153 9.68 -6.37 3.48
N MET A 154 9.30 -6.62 2.22
CA MET A 154 7.89 -6.79 1.84
C MET A 154 7.26 -7.97 2.58
N LYS A 155 7.94 -9.12 2.65
CA LYS A 155 7.46 -10.31 3.36
C LYS A 155 7.20 -10.04 4.84
N ASN A 156 8.14 -9.40 5.53
CA ASN A 156 7.98 -9.00 6.93
C ASN A 156 6.83 -8.01 7.12
N GLY A 157 6.68 -7.06 6.19
CA GLY A 157 5.56 -6.13 6.18
C GLY A 157 4.22 -6.84 5.97
N SER A 158 4.20 -7.87 5.13
CA SER A 158 2.99 -8.63 4.79
C SER A 158 2.47 -9.38 6.01
N ASP A 159 3.37 -9.99 6.78
CA ASP A 159 3.04 -10.60 8.07
C ASP A 159 2.37 -9.59 9.02
N ARG A 160 2.98 -8.41 9.20
CA ARG A 160 2.42 -7.33 10.05
C ARG A 160 1.04 -6.85 9.60
N MET A 161 0.80 -6.84 8.28
CA MET A 161 -0.44 -6.38 7.65
C MET A 161 -1.45 -7.51 7.40
N CYS A 162 -1.16 -8.72 7.88
CA CYS A 162 -1.98 -9.93 7.67
C CYS A 162 -2.24 -10.22 6.18
N MET A 163 -1.21 -10.13 5.34
CA MET A 163 -1.27 -10.37 3.90
C MET A 163 -0.39 -11.58 3.53
N PRO A 164 -0.77 -12.41 2.55
CA PRO A 164 0.16 -13.32 1.92
C PRO A 164 1.22 -12.53 1.15
N ALA A 165 2.44 -13.06 1.07
CA ALA A 165 3.54 -12.45 0.33
C ALA A 165 4.05 -13.38 -0.78
N PRO A 166 4.51 -12.86 -1.93
CA PRO A 166 5.32 -13.66 -2.84
C PRO A 166 6.57 -14.16 -2.12
N THR A 167 7.09 -15.32 -2.54
CA THR A 167 8.41 -15.76 -2.05
C THR A 167 9.50 -14.79 -2.50
N VAL A 168 10.68 -14.86 -1.88
CA VAL A 168 11.82 -14.01 -2.27
C VAL A 168 12.18 -14.26 -3.74
N GLU A 169 12.14 -15.52 -4.16
CA GLU A 169 12.42 -15.95 -5.53
C GLU A 169 11.38 -15.40 -6.51
N GLN A 170 10.08 -15.53 -6.19
CA GLN A 170 9.00 -14.98 -7.01
C GLN A 170 9.12 -13.45 -7.16
N PHE A 171 9.42 -12.74 -6.08
CA PHE A 171 9.61 -11.30 -6.11
C PHE A 171 10.79 -10.90 -7.00
N VAL A 172 11.95 -11.53 -6.81
CA VAL A 172 13.17 -11.21 -7.56
C VAL A 172 12.99 -11.55 -9.04
N ASP A 173 12.34 -12.66 -9.36
CA ASP A 173 12.04 -13.05 -10.73
C ASP A 173 11.08 -12.05 -11.40
N ALA A 174 9.99 -11.67 -10.73
CA ALA A 174 9.05 -10.65 -11.21
C ALA A 174 9.76 -9.30 -11.48
N VAL A 175 10.67 -8.87 -10.59
CA VAL A 175 11.49 -7.67 -10.80
C VAL A 175 12.34 -7.81 -12.07
N LYS A 176 13.03 -8.93 -12.26
CA LYS A 176 13.87 -9.18 -13.44
C LYS A 176 13.03 -9.17 -14.72
N GLN A 177 11.90 -9.87 -14.73
CA GLN A 177 10.99 -9.90 -15.88
C GLN A 177 10.50 -8.49 -16.24
N THR A 178 10.07 -7.71 -15.26
CA THR A 178 9.57 -6.34 -15.49
C THR A 178 10.65 -5.42 -16.06
N VAL A 179 11.88 -5.51 -15.54
CA VAL A 179 13.01 -4.70 -16.01
C VAL A 179 13.44 -5.11 -17.43
N LEU A 180 13.45 -6.41 -17.73
CA LEU A 180 13.78 -6.91 -19.07
C LEU A 180 12.73 -6.51 -20.10
N ALA A 181 11.44 -6.60 -19.76
CA ALA A 181 10.34 -6.15 -20.62
C ALA A 181 10.42 -4.65 -20.94
N ASN A 182 10.98 -3.85 -20.03
CA ASN A 182 11.16 -2.41 -20.17
C ASN A 182 12.63 -1.99 -20.37
N LYS A 183 13.50 -2.89 -20.88
CA LYS A 183 14.96 -2.65 -20.94
C LYS A 183 15.34 -1.36 -21.67
N ARG A 184 14.57 -0.95 -22.68
CA ARG A 184 14.78 0.29 -23.43
C ARG A 184 14.55 1.58 -22.62
N TRP A 185 13.83 1.47 -21.51
CA TRP A 185 13.58 2.58 -20.58
C TRP A 185 14.65 2.71 -19.50
N VAL A 186 15.60 1.76 -19.40
CA VAL A 186 16.72 1.90 -18.45
C VAL A 186 17.65 3.01 -18.94
N PRO A 187 17.83 4.11 -18.18
CA PRO A 187 18.63 5.24 -18.63
C PRO A 187 20.06 4.83 -19.03
N PRO A 188 20.68 5.54 -19.98
CA PRO A 188 22.10 5.39 -20.27
C PRO A 188 22.97 5.55 -19.01
N THR A 189 24.16 4.95 -19.02
CA THR A 189 25.08 5.04 -17.88
C THR A 189 25.37 6.50 -17.51
N GLY A 190 25.21 6.83 -16.23
CA GLY A 190 25.41 8.19 -15.71
C GLY A 190 24.23 9.14 -15.90
N LYS A 191 23.13 8.70 -16.54
CA LYS A 191 21.95 9.55 -16.83
C LYS A 191 20.72 9.23 -15.99
N GLY A 192 20.87 8.43 -14.94
CA GLY A 192 19.79 8.09 -14.02
C GLY A 192 19.65 6.59 -13.78
N SER A 193 18.45 6.17 -13.41
CA SER A 193 18.11 4.78 -13.09
C SER A 193 16.68 4.45 -13.50
N LEU A 194 16.39 3.18 -13.75
CA LEU A 194 15.00 2.71 -13.84
C LEU A 194 14.51 2.42 -12.42
N TYR A 195 13.60 3.25 -11.91
CA TYR A 195 12.96 3.00 -10.63
C TYR A 195 11.92 1.90 -10.78
N ILE A 196 11.93 0.97 -9.84
CA ILE A 196 11.05 -0.20 -9.82
C ILE A 196 10.14 -0.05 -8.59
N ARG A 197 8.83 -0.16 -8.81
CA ARG A 197 7.79 -0.02 -7.78
C ARG A 197 6.96 -1.30 -7.68
N PRO A 198 7.38 -2.25 -6.83
CA PRO A 198 6.55 -3.36 -6.42
C PRO A 198 5.46 -2.86 -5.46
N LEU A 199 4.21 -3.25 -5.70
CA LEU A 199 3.05 -3.02 -4.85
C LEU A 199 2.46 -4.38 -4.44
N LEU A 200 2.05 -4.51 -3.19
CA LEU A 200 1.22 -5.61 -2.71
C LEU A 200 -0.06 -5.04 -2.12
N ILE A 201 -1.19 -5.43 -2.70
CA ILE A 201 -2.47 -4.74 -2.53
C ILE A 201 -3.53 -5.75 -2.08
N GLY A 202 -4.25 -5.45 -0.98
CA GLY A 202 -5.50 -6.15 -0.63
C GLY A 202 -6.60 -5.77 -1.62
N SER A 203 -6.67 -6.48 -2.75
CA SER A 203 -7.54 -6.17 -3.89
C SER A 203 -8.95 -6.75 -3.77
N GLY A 204 -9.13 -7.76 -2.92
CA GLY A 204 -10.42 -8.41 -2.71
C GLY A 204 -11.46 -7.50 -2.06
N ALA A 205 -12.70 -7.64 -2.50
CA ALA A 205 -13.85 -6.89 -1.99
C ALA A 205 -14.20 -7.30 -0.55
N ILE A 206 -14.19 -6.35 0.38
CA ILE A 206 -14.56 -6.59 1.78
C ILE A 206 -15.09 -5.31 2.45
N LEU A 207 -16.24 -5.41 3.13
CA LEU A 207 -16.77 -4.32 3.96
C LEU A 207 -16.44 -4.49 5.43
N GLY A 208 -16.27 -5.72 5.92
CA GLY A 208 -15.83 -5.95 7.30
C GLY A 208 -14.38 -5.54 7.51
N LEU A 209 -14.03 -5.12 8.73
CA LEU A 209 -12.65 -4.89 9.11
C LEU A 209 -11.96 -6.25 9.35
N ALA A 210 -11.40 -6.81 8.29
CA ALA A 210 -10.62 -8.04 8.30
C ALA A 210 -9.61 -8.04 7.13
N PRO A 211 -8.64 -8.98 7.11
CA PRO A 211 -7.77 -9.15 5.95
C PRO A 211 -8.58 -9.37 4.66
N ALA A 212 -8.13 -8.78 3.56
CA ALA A 212 -8.76 -8.95 2.26
C ALA A 212 -8.78 -10.44 1.83
N PRO A 213 -9.82 -10.87 1.09
CA PRO A 213 -9.92 -12.25 0.63
C PRO A 213 -9.02 -12.55 -0.58
N GLU A 214 -8.55 -11.51 -1.29
CA GLU A 214 -7.71 -11.62 -2.47
C GLU A 214 -6.66 -10.50 -2.47
N TYR A 215 -5.51 -10.78 -3.09
CA TYR A 215 -4.39 -9.85 -3.16
C TYR A 215 -3.82 -9.77 -4.57
N THR A 216 -3.27 -8.61 -4.90
CA THR A 216 -2.57 -8.37 -6.16
C THR A 216 -1.14 -7.92 -5.85
N PHE A 217 -0.17 -8.65 -6.38
CA PHE A 217 1.23 -8.23 -6.45
C PHE A 217 1.50 -7.68 -7.85
N LEU A 218 1.96 -6.44 -7.92
CA LEU A 218 2.13 -5.68 -9.15
C LEU A 218 3.51 -5.04 -9.14
N ILE A 219 4.18 -4.97 -10.29
CA ILE A 219 5.41 -4.18 -10.43
C ILE A 219 5.29 -3.30 -11.65
N TYR A 220 5.42 -2.00 -11.48
CA TYR A 220 5.67 -1.07 -12.58
C TYR A 220 7.05 -0.42 -12.45
N VAL A 221 7.50 0.21 -13.52
CA VAL A 221 8.80 0.89 -13.58
C VAL A 221 8.64 2.29 -14.15
N SER A 222 9.61 3.16 -13.87
CA SER A 222 9.69 4.50 -14.46
C SER A 222 11.15 4.94 -14.50
N PRO A 223 11.67 5.48 -15.61
CA PRO A 223 12.97 6.13 -15.60
C PRO A 223 12.94 7.33 -14.66
N VAL A 224 13.96 7.46 -13.80
CA VAL A 224 14.11 8.61 -12.89
C VAL A 224 15.56 9.09 -12.84
N GLY A 225 15.73 10.40 -12.65
CA GLY A 225 17.01 11.01 -12.32
C GLY A 225 17.17 11.19 -10.81
N ASN A 226 17.70 12.35 -10.41
CA ASN A 226 17.90 12.68 -9.00
C ASN A 226 16.57 12.96 -8.29
N TYR A 227 16.47 12.52 -7.03
CA TYR A 227 15.27 12.73 -6.22
C TYR A 227 15.12 14.20 -5.80
N PHE A 228 16.21 14.82 -5.33
CA PHE A 228 16.26 16.24 -5.04
C PHE A 228 16.76 17.00 -6.27
N LYS A 229 16.05 18.06 -6.66
CA LYS A 229 16.37 18.87 -7.85
C LYS A 229 17.78 19.46 -7.81
N GLU A 230 18.29 19.70 -6.62
CA GLU A 230 19.61 20.30 -6.37
C GLU A 230 20.75 19.27 -6.40
N GLY A 231 20.46 18.01 -6.73
CA GLY A 231 21.45 16.95 -6.89
C GLY A 231 22.14 16.58 -5.57
N LEU A 232 23.44 16.91 -5.47
CA LEU A 232 24.27 16.67 -4.29
C LEU A 232 24.25 17.85 -3.29
N ALA A 233 23.49 18.91 -3.56
CA ALA A 233 23.41 20.03 -2.63
C ALA A 233 22.83 19.58 -1.28
N PRO A 234 23.30 20.16 -0.16
CA PRO A 234 22.69 19.95 1.14
C PRO A 234 21.22 20.38 1.13
N ILE A 235 20.37 19.56 1.74
CA ILE A 235 18.96 19.87 1.94
C ILE A 235 18.76 20.50 3.33
N ASN A 236 17.77 21.38 3.43
CA ASN A 236 17.39 21.98 4.71
C ASN A 236 16.18 21.23 5.29
N LEU A 237 16.30 20.84 6.55
CA LEU A 237 15.27 20.08 7.26
C LEU A 237 14.68 20.92 8.39
N ILE A 238 13.38 20.73 8.65
CA ILE A 238 12.71 21.27 9.84
C ILE A 238 12.37 20.13 10.79
N ILE A 239 12.59 20.34 12.08
CA ILE A 239 12.13 19.42 13.13
C ILE A 239 10.61 19.55 13.27
N GLU A 240 9.92 18.43 13.28
CA GLU A 240 8.47 18.40 13.52
C GLU A 240 8.16 18.02 14.96
N ASP A 241 7.60 18.96 15.71
CA ASP A 241 7.28 18.82 17.13
C ASP A 241 5.83 18.38 17.39
N ASN A 242 4.93 18.48 16.41
CA ASN A 242 3.49 18.27 16.61
C ASN A 242 2.97 16.99 15.96
N PHE A 243 3.61 16.53 14.89
CA PHE A 243 3.22 15.31 14.18
C PHE A 243 4.30 14.25 14.31
N HIS A 244 3.93 13.10 14.84
CA HIS A 244 4.82 11.94 14.86
C HIS A 244 4.56 11.07 13.64
N ARG A 245 5.66 10.54 13.08
CA ARG A 245 5.57 9.68 11.89
C ARG A 245 5.10 8.27 12.22
N ALA A 246 5.59 7.73 13.33
CA ALA A 246 5.23 6.43 13.83
C ALA A 246 5.19 6.45 15.36
N ALA A 247 4.60 5.42 15.95
CA ALA A 247 4.58 5.22 17.40
C ALA A 247 5.00 3.78 17.72
N PRO A 248 5.55 3.51 18.93
CA PRO A 248 5.81 2.14 19.39
C PRO A 248 4.56 1.25 19.28
N GLY A 249 4.73 0.04 18.78
CA GLY A 249 3.62 -0.88 18.50
C GLY A 249 2.81 -0.58 17.23
N GLY A 250 3.06 0.57 16.58
CA GLY A 250 2.46 0.93 15.30
C GLY A 250 3.04 0.18 14.10
N THR A 251 3.01 0.82 12.94
CA THR A 251 3.45 0.25 11.65
C THR A 251 4.75 0.86 11.14
N GLY A 252 5.47 1.66 11.93
CA GLY A 252 6.68 2.37 11.50
C GLY A 252 7.80 1.47 10.94
N GLY A 253 7.92 0.25 11.46
CA GLY A 253 8.88 -0.75 10.96
C GLY A 253 8.50 -1.41 9.62
N VAL A 254 7.40 -0.99 8.99
CA VAL A 254 6.85 -1.60 7.77
C VAL A 254 6.64 -0.54 6.69
N LYS A 255 6.89 -0.90 5.43
CA LYS A 255 6.70 -0.01 4.28
C LYS A 255 5.24 -0.03 3.77
N THR A 256 4.30 0.23 4.68
CA THR A 256 2.86 0.31 4.38
C THR A 256 2.46 1.69 3.89
N ILE A 257 1.46 1.75 3.01
CA ILE A 257 0.93 3.00 2.46
C ILE A 257 0.39 3.96 3.54
N GLY A 258 -0.12 3.41 4.67
CA GLY A 258 -0.67 4.21 5.77
C GLY A 258 0.35 5.19 6.39
N ASN A 259 1.62 4.76 6.52
CA ASN A 259 2.70 5.57 7.10
C ASN A 259 3.07 6.79 6.24
N TYR A 260 2.71 6.79 4.95
CA TYR A 260 3.03 7.86 4.02
C TYR A 260 1.89 8.86 3.89
N ALA A 261 0.65 8.42 4.07
CA ALA A 261 -0.51 9.32 4.07
C ALA A 261 -0.49 10.29 5.27
N SER A 262 -0.10 9.80 6.45
CA SER A 262 -0.09 10.58 7.70
C SER A 262 0.90 11.75 7.70
N VAL A 263 2.01 11.65 6.98
CA VAL A 263 3.08 12.66 6.97
C VAL A 263 2.87 13.81 5.98
N LEU A 264 1.88 13.70 5.07
CA LEU A 264 1.71 14.67 3.98
C LEU A 264 1.44 16.10 4.47
N LYS A 265 0.72 16.26 5.58
CA LYS A 265 0.44 17.58 6.15
C LYS A 265 1.70 18.26 6.69
N ALA A 266 2.54 17.52 7.42
CA ALA A 266 3.81 18.01 7.94
C ALA A 266 4.75 18.36 6.77
N GLN A 267 4.89 17.47 5.78
CA GLN A 267 5.70 17.73 4.59
C GLN A 267 5.25 18.97 3.81
N ARG A 268 3.94 19.16 3.61
CA ARG A 268 3.43 20.36 2.93
C ARG A 268 3.78 21.63 3.70
N THR A 269 3.60 21.60 5.03
CA THR A 269 3.90 22.74 5.90
C THR A 269 5.38 23.09 5.89
N ALA A 270 6.27 22.09 5.87
CA ALA A 270 7.70 22.29 5.75
C ALA A 270 8.08 22.97 4.43
N LYS A 271 7.53 22.49 3.31
CA LYS A 271 7.73 23.07 1.98
C LYS A 271 7.22 24.51 1.88
N ASP A 272 6.05 24.79 2.44
CA ASP A 272 5.48 26.14 2.47
C ASP A 272 6.35 27.13 3.28
N LYS A 273 7.17 26.61 4.22
CA LYS A 273 8.17 27.37 4.98
C LYS A 273 9.56 27.42 4.33
N GLY A 274 9.74 26.82 3.15
CA GLY A 274 11.02 26.80 2.42
C GLY A 274 11.99 25.70 2.82
N TYR A 275 11.55 24.69 3.58
CA TYR A 275 12.37 23.51 3.90
C TYR A 275 12.16 22.39 2.88
N SER A 276 13.21 21.59 2.66
CA SER A 276 13.20 20.48 1.70
C SER A 276 12.36 19.30 2.19
N ASP A 277 12.46 18.97 3.49
CA ASP A 277 11.71 17.88 4.13
C ASP A 277 11.63 18.04 5.66
N VAL A 278 10.98 17.08 6.32
CA VAL A 278 10.75 17.03 7.77
C VAL A 278 11.66 16.00 8.43
N LEU A 279 12.29 16.38 9.55
CA LEU A 279 12.98 15.49 10.49
C LEU A 279 12.06 15.19 11.68
N TYR A 280 11.73 13.92 11.88
CA TYR A 280 10.81 13.49 12.94
C TYR A 280 11.54 13.16 14.24
N LEU A 281 10.83 13.43 15.34
CA LEU A 281 11.18 13.01 16.68
C LEU A 281 10.31 11.85 17.15
N ASP A 282 10.85 11.07 18.07
CA ASP A 282 10.16 9.95 18.68
C ASP A 282 8.84 10.35 19.33
N ALA A 283 7.82 9.50 19.18
CA ALA A 283 6.46 9.78 19.68
C ALA A 283 6.29 9.73 21.20
N VAL A 284 7.29 9.26 21.95
CA VAL A 284 7.16 9.04 23.41
C VAL A 284 7.71 10.24 24.18
N HIS A 285 8.88 10.71 23.78
CA HIS A 285 9.66 11.73 24.48
C HIS A 285 9.79 13.02 23.69
N ASN A 286 9.43 13.02 22.40
CA ASN A 286 9.58 14.15 21.49
C ASN A 286 10.99 14.76 21.56
N LYS A 287 12.01 13.88 21.52
CA LYS A 287 13.41 14.29 21.78
C LYS A 287 14.42 13.56 20.90
N TYR A 288 14.22 12.27 20.65
CA TYR A 288 15.16 11.44 19.92
C TYR A 288 14.89 11.53 18.43
N LEU A 289 15.94 11.76 17.64
CA LEU A 289 15.83 11.80 16.18
C LEU A 289 15.45 10.40 15.64
N GLU A 290 14.45 10.34 14.77
CA GLU A 290 14.03 9.10 14.11
C GLU A 290 14.49 9.07 12.64
N GLU A 291 13.76 9.77 11.77
CA GLU A 291 13.98 9.72 10.32
C GLU A 291 13.57 11.02 9.64
N VAL A 292 14.02 11.19 8.40
CA VAL A 292 13.48 12.20 7.48
C VAL A 292 12.42 11.51 6.63
N SER A 293 11.26 12.12 6.37
CA SER A 293 10.05 11.47 5.83
C SER A 293 10.22 10.23 4.92
N SER A 294 11.20 10.21 4.01
CA SER A 294 11.44 9.09 3.09
C SER A 294 12.84 8.43 3.18
N CYS A 295 13.68 8.82 4.15
CA CYS A 295 15.03 8.30 4.32
C CYS A 295 15.50 8.23 5.79
N ASN A 296 16.38 7.27 6.07
CA ASN A 296 17.07 7.18 7.36
C ASN A 296 18.09 8.32 7.53
N ILE A 297 18.45 8.61 8.78
CA ILE A 297 19.50 9.57 9.13
C ILE A 297 20.77 8.87 9.61
N PHE A 298 21.91 9.50 9.33
CA PHE A 298 23.21 9.11 9.89
C PHE A 298 23.90 10.38 10.40
N VAL A 299 24.48 10.32 11.59
CA VAL A 299 25.19 11.45 12.21
C VAL A 299 26.65 11.08 12.37
N VAL A 300 27.54 11.86 11.76
CA VAL A 300 28.99 11.68 11.87
C VAL A 300 29.50 12.66 12.91
N LYS A 301 30.16 12.15 13.96
CA LYS A 301 30.88 12.98 14.92
C LYS A 301 32.21 13.40 14.29
N VAL A 302 32.39 14.71 14.12
CA VAL A 302 33.64 15.33 13.66
C VAL A 302 34.51 15.69 14.85
#